data_AF-A0A962E2N0-F1
#
_entry.id   AF-A0A962E2N0-F1
#
_cell.length_a   1.000
_cell.length_b   1.000
_cell.length_c   1.000
_cell.angle_alpha   90.00
_cell.angle_beta   90.00
_cell.angle_gamma   90.00
#
_symmetry.space_group_name_H-M   'P 1'
#
loop_
_entity.id
_entity.type
_entity.pdbx_description
1 polymer ?
#
loop_
_entity_poly.entity_id
_entity_poly.type
_entity_poly.pdbx_seq_one_letter_code
_entity_poly.pdbx_strand_id
1 'polypeptide(L)'
;LKLEKIFNPLISIDFDGEVEPISLELITEKMGWPIMKGSISGNIPGLKKVENTITFDGLLELQAFDGEITVANLSMERLFGIAPVIAADVNFKDLNLQQITSTFDFGEITGLVKGYVNGLRITNWKPDRLEAYVESVESKKIKQTISQRAIDNISSIGGIQGAVSRSFLRFFDSFKYKRLGIGCKLRNSICEMTGLKKSKTDDNRYYLIEGSGIPAINILGFRKFIDWEVFLDRLLKANY
;
A
#
# COMPACT_ATOMS: atom_id res chain seq x y z
N LEU A 1 -4.97 13.74 -29.80
CA LEU A 1 -3.50 13.84 -29.84
C LEU A 1 -2.90 12.51 -29.39
N LYS A 2 -1.83 12.00 -30.03
CA LYS A 2 -1.11 10.83 -29.48
C LYS A 2 -0.38 11.25 -28.20
N LEU A 3 -0.66 10.57 -27.07
CA LEU A 3 -0.08 10.84 -25.75
C LEU A 3 1.45 10.99 -25.78
N GLU A 4 2.14 10.21 -26.62
CA GLU A 4 3.60 10.27 -26.80
C GLU A 4 4.13 11.67 -27.14
N LYS A 5 3.36 12.49 -27.87
CA LYS A 5 3.79 13.85 -28.24
C LYS A 5 3.78 14.80 -27.05
N ILE A 6 2.88 14.59 -26.09
CA ILE A 6 2.69 15.43 -24.88
C ILE A 6 3.93 15.35 -23.96
N PHE A 7 4.64 14.22 -23.99
CA PHE A 7 5.80 13.96 -23.17
C PHE A 7 7.15 14.39 -23.79
N ASN A 8 7.15 15.05 -24.94
CA ASN A 8 8.38 15.61 -25.53
C ASN A 8 8.95 16.72 -24.62
N PRO A 9 10.25 16.70 -24.26
CA PRO A 9 10.87 17.69 -23.37
C PRO A 9 10.73 19.15 -23.84
N LEU A 10 10.54 19.39 -25.14
CA LEU A 10 10.40 20.74 -25.70
C LEU A 10 9.00 21.34 -25.50
N ILE A 11 8.05 20.57 -24.98
CA ILE A 11 6.66 21.01 -24.82
C ILE A 11 6.38 21.29 -23.35
N SER A 12 6.16 22.56 -23.01
CA SER A 12 5.63 22.95 -21.71
C SER A 12 4.10 22.86 -21.71
N ILE A 13 3.53 22.41 -20.60
CA ILE A 13 2.09 22.18 -20.44
C ILE A 13 1.66 22.75 -19.10
N ASP A 14 0.52 23.42 -19.08
CA ASP A 14 -0.19 23.86 -17.88
C ASP A 14 -1.67 23.55 -18.08
N PHE A 15 -2.27 22.69 -17.24
CA PHE A 15 -3.71 22.45 -17.27
C PHE A 15 -4.26 21.90 -15.95
N ASP A 16 -5.54 22.19 -15.73
CA ASP A 16 -6.42 21.50 -14.78
C ASP A 16 -7.20 20.42 -15.52
N GLY A 17 -7.37 19.25 -14.90
CA GLY A 17 -8.10 18.14 -15.50
C GLY A 17 -8.87 17.31 -14.50
N GLU A 18 -9.77 16.50 -15.03
CA GLU A 18 -10.48 15.46 -14.28
C GLU A 18 -10.20 14.12 -14.94
N VAL A 19 -9.99 13.10 -14.11
CA VAL A 19 -9.87 11.70 -14.51
C VAL A 19 -11.22 11.06 -14.27
N GLU A 20 -11.95 10.82 -15.35
CA GLU A 20 -13.13 9.95 -15.30
C GLU A 20 -12.74 8.56 -14.76
N PRO A 21 -13.65 7.80 -14.15
CA PRO A 21 -13.35 6.46 -13.65
C PRO A 21 -12.73 5.54 -14.69
N ILE A 22 -11.45 5.21 -14.51
CA ILE A 22 -10.71 4.24 -15.31
C ILE A 22 -10.57 2.96 -14.51
N SER A 23 -10.87 1.82 -15.12
CA SER A 23 -10.69 0.49 -14.49
C SER A 23 -9.22 0.21 -14.19
N LEU A 24 -8.95 -0.20 -12.95
CA LEU A 24 -7.63 -0.64 -12.51
C LEU A 24 -7.25 -1.96 -13.18
N GLU A 25 -8.20 -2.82 -13.50
CA GLU A 25 -7.97 -4.08 -14.22
C GLU A 25 -7.34 -3.80 -15.58
N LEU A 26 -7.89 -2.84 -16.33
CA LEU A 26 -7.36 -2.44 -17.64
C LEU A 26 -5.95 -1.84 -17.52
N ILE A 27 -5.71 -0.99 -16.51
CA ILE A 27 -4.39 -0.38 -16.29
C ILE A 27 -3.37 -1.46 -15.95
N THR A 28 -3.67 -2.31 -14.97
CA THR A 28 -2.74 -3.32 -14.47
C THR A 28 -2.44 -4.40 -15.49
N GLU A 29 -3.43 -4.85 -16.26
CA GLU A 29 -3.23 -5.78 -17.37
C GLU A 29 -2.26 -5.20 -18.41
N LYS A 30 -2.43 -3.93 -18.78
CA LYS A 30 -1.55 -3.27 -19.77
C LYS A 30 -0.13 -3.06 -19.26
N MET A 31 0.04 -2.83 -17.96
CA MET A 31 1.33 -2.62 -17.33
C MET A 31 2.05 -3.93 -16.97
N GLY A 32 1.40 -5.08 -17.16
CA GLY A 32 1.92 -6.38 -16.72
C GLY A 32 2.01 -6.51 -15.19
N TRP A 33 1.17 -5.76 -14.47
CA TRP A 33 1.08 -5.80 -13.01
C TRP A 33 0.03 -6.83 -12.57
N PRO A 34 0.05 -7.26 -11.29
CA PRO A 34 -1.04 -8.06 -10.73
C PRO A 34 -2.39 -7.38 -10.99
N ILE A 35 -3.36 -8.16 -11.48
CA ILE A 35 -4.67 -7.63 -11.89
C ILE A 35 -5.41 -7.08 -10.67
N MET A 36 -5.48 -5.75 -10.57
CA MET A 36 -6.16 -5.07 -9.48
C MET A 36 -7.60 -4.79 -9.83
N LYS A 37 -8.52 -5.09 -8.92
CA LYS A 37 -9.92 -4.72 -9.09
C LYS A 37 -10.22 -3.29 -8.68
N GLY A 38 -11.22 -2.69 -9.31
CA GLY A 38 -11.76 -1.37 -8.95
C GLY A 38 -11.49 -0.31 -10.02
N SER A 39 -11.68 0.96 -9.66
CA SER A 39 -11.41 2.09 -10.56
C SER A 39 -10.58 3.15 -9.88
N ILE A 40 -9.89 3.95 -10.69
CA ILE A 40 -9.24 5.19 -10.30
C ILE A 40 -9.92 6.37 -11.00
N SER A 41 -10.27 7.40 -10.24
CA SER A 41 -10.83 8.67 -10.75
C SER A 41 -10.34 9.83 -9.90
N GLY A 42 -10.55 11.07 -10.34
CA GLY A 42 -10.39 12.24 -9.49
C GLY A 42 -9.84 13.49 -10.19
N ASN A 43 -9.48 14.50 -9.41
CA ASN A 43 -9.12 15.84 -9.90
C ASN A 43 -7.60 16.00 -9.99
N ILE A 44 -7.12 16.49 -11.13
CA ILE A 44 -5.72 16.85 -11.37
C ILE A 44 -5.61 18.38 -11.39
N PRO A 45 -5.20 19.02 -10.28
CA PRO A 45 -5.04 20.47 -10.24
C PRO A 45 -3.64 20.90 -10.68
N GLY A 46 -3.60 21.90 -11.56
CA GLY A 46 -2.43 22.69 -11.93
C GLY A 46 -1.26 21.84 -12.36
N LEU A 47 -1.48 20.87 -13.24
CA LEU A 47 -0.41 20.06 -13.79
C LEU A 47 0.50 20.97 -14.61
N LYS A 48 1.73 21.11 -14.18
CA LYS A 48 2.78 21.87 -14.86
C LYS A 48 3.89 20.95 -15.31
N LYS A 49 4.16 20.97 -16.61
CA LYS A 49 5.34 20.32 -17.19
C LYS A 49 6.30 21.37 -17.71
N VAL A 50 7.53 21.32 -17.22
CA VAL A 50 8.65 22.13 -17.69
C VAL A 50 9.81 21.19 -17.96
N GLU A 51 10.28 21.17 -19.21
CA GLU A 51 11.30 20.22 -19.67
C GLU A 51 10.92 18.76 -19.36
N ASN A 52 11.69 18.12 -18.47
CA ASN A 52 11.52 16.73 -18.04
C ASN A 52 10.83 16.61 -16.67
N THR A 53 10.38 17.72 -16.10
CA THR A 53 9.79 17.78 -14.76
C THR A 53 8.29 18.04 -14.88
N ILE A 54 7.50 17.24 -14.16
CA ILE A 54 6.06 17.39 -14.01
C ILE A 54 5.77 17.64 -12.54
N THR A 55 5.05 18.71 -12.23
CA THR A 55 4.59 19.10 -10.89
C THR A 55 3.10 19.41 -10.90
N PHE A 56 2.51 19.53 -9.72
CA PHE A 56 1.10 19.85 -9.52
C PHE A 56 1.00 20.97 -8.48
N ASP A 57 0.23 22.02 -8.78
CA ASP A 57 0.08 23.20 -7.89
C ASP A 57 -0.91 22.98 -6.74
N GLY A 58 -1.49 21.79 -6.63
CA GLY A 58 -2.47 21.44 -5.60
C GLY A 58 -2.38 20.00 -5.14
N LEU A 59 -3.43 19.57 -4.44
CA LEU A 59 -3.59 18.19 -3.99
C LEU A 59 -4.23 17.39 -5.13
N LEU A 60 -3.54 16.36 -5.59
CA LEU A 60 -4.15 15.37 -6.47
C LEU A 60 -5.11 14.52 -5.63
N GLU A 61 -6.40 14.63 -5.90
CA GLU A 61 -7.44 13.88 -5.22
C GLU A 61 -7.86 12.72 -6.09
N LEU A 62 -7.77 11.51 -5.55
CA LEU A 62 -8.07 10.28 -6.25
C LEU A 62 -9.07 9.45 -5.44
N GLN A 63 -9.91 8.68 -6.13
CA GLN A 63 -10.73 7.64 -5.53
C GLN A 63 -10.24 6.29 -6.03
N ALA A 64 -9.97 5.37 -5.12
CA ALA A 64 -9.62 3.99 -5.44
C ALA A 64 -10.00 3.07 -4.28
N PHE A 65 -10.32 1.80 -4.58
CA PHE A 65 -10.67 0.80 -3.58
C PHE A 65 -11.79 1.24 -2.62
N ASP A 66 -12.84 1.88 -3.15
CA ASP A 66 -13.95 2.51 -2.40
C ASP A 66 -13.55 3.58 -1.38
N GLY A 67 -12.32 4.10 -1.44
CA GLY A 67 -11.85 5.13 -0.52
C GLY A 67 -11.15 6.28 -1.22
N GLU A 68 -10.68 7.21 -0.40
CA GLU A 68 -10.09 8.47 -0.84
C GLU A 68 -8.56 8.39 -0.71
N ILE A 69 -7.85 8.86 -1.74
CA ILE A 69 -6.41 9.00 -1.76
C ILE A 69 -6.10 10.46 -2.12
N THR A 70 -5.30 11.12 -1.29
CA THR A 70 -4.82 12.48 -1.55
C THR A 70 -3.31 12.45 -1.69
N VAL A 71 -2.81 13.00 -2.80
CA VAL A 71 -1.37 13.09 -3.07
C VAL A 71 -0.97 14.56 -3.08
N ALA A 72 -0.04 14.91 -2.20
CA ALA A 72 0.58 16.22 -2.10
C ALA A 72 2.02 16.18 -2.60
N ASN A 73 2.57 17.34 -2.97
CA ASN A 73 3.96 17.51 -3.36
C ASN A 73 4.42 16.54 -4.47
N LEU A 74 3.48 16.14 -5.34
CA LEU A 74 3.78 15.20 -6.41
C LEU A 74 4.72 15.87 -7.42
N SER A 75 5.87 15.24 -7.62
CA SER A 75 6.81 15.62 -8.67
C SER A 75 7.35 14.38 -9.36
N MET A 76 7.50 14.50 -10.67
CA MET A 76 8.03 13.44 -11.52
C MET A 76 9.09 14.05 -12.42
N GLU A 77 10.28 13.46 -12.43
CA GLU A 77 11.43 13.95 -13.19
C GLU A 77 11.95 12.82 -14.07
N ARG A 78 12.21 13.11 -15.36
CA ARG A 78 12.82 12.15 -16.31
C ARG A 78 12.08 10.80 -16.39
N LEU A 79 10.75 10.77 -16.37
CA LEU A 79 9.94 9.53 -16.38
C LEU A 79 10.32 8.50 -17.46
N PHE A 80 10.84 8.94 -18.60
CA PHE A 80 11.27 8.09 -19.73
C PHE A 80 12.78 8.15 -19.98
N GLY A 81 13.55 8.69 -19.04
CA GLY A 81 15.01 8.82 -19.11
C GLY A 81 15.73 7.72 -18.33
N ILE A 82 17.06 7.84 -18.25
CA ILE A 82 17.98 6.82 -17.65
C ILE A 82 17.91 6.80 -16.10
N ALA A 83 17.22 7.75 -15.47
CA ALA A 83 17.05 7.83 -14.02
C ALA A 83 15.76 8.59 -13.64
N PRO A 84 14.58 7.95 -13.76
CA PRO A 84 13.32 8.54 -13.36
C PRO A 84 13.28 8.73 -11.84
N VAL A 85 12.75 9.87 -11.41
CA VAL A 85 12.53 10.18 -9.99
C VAL A 85 11.08 10.56 -9.78
N ILE A 86 10.44 9.96 -8.78
CA ILE A 86 9.09 10.31 -8.33
C ILE A 86 9.17 10.65 -6.85
N ALA A 87 8.59 11.78 -6.45
CA ALA A 87 8.46 12.16 -5.05
C ALA A 87 7.03 12.63 -4.75
N ALA A 88 6.52 12.29 -3.57
CA ALA A 88 5.17 12.64 -3.13
C ALA A 88 4.98 12.44 -1.62
N ASP A 89 3.90 13.01 -1.10
CA ASP A 89 3.29 12.63 0.17
C ASP A 89 1.87 12.11 -0.12
N VAL A 90 1.52 10.94 0.39
CA VAL A 90 0.24 10.28 0.12
C VAL A 90 -0.52 10.14 1.44
N ASN A 91 -1.79 10.49 1.46
CA ASN A 91 -2.72 10.16 2.53
C ASN A 91 -3.88 9.37 1.95
N PHE A 92 -4.43 8.44 2.72
CA PHE A 92 -5.60 7.69 2.28
C PHE A 92 -6.54 7.39 3.44
N LYS A 93 -7.83 7.32 3.13
CA LYS A 93 -8.90 7.08 4.10
C LYS A 93 -9.91 6.10 3.53
N ASP A 94 -10.42 5.27 4.44
CA ASP A 94 -11.50 4.32 4.17
C ASP A 94 -11.26 3.42 2.95
N LEU A 95 -10.00 3.06 2.67
CA LEU A 95 -9.71 2.11 1.61
C LEU A 95 -10.21 0.72 2.01
N ASN A 96 -10.88 0.05 1.09
CA ASN A 96 -11.43 -1.28 1.28
C ASN A 96 -10.32 -2.34 1.20
N LEU A 97 -10.00 -2.93 2.36
CA LEU A 97 -8.90 -3.88 2.48
C LEU A 97 -9.15 -5.18 1.71
N GLN A 98 -10.42 -5.56 1.50
CA GLN A 98 -10.76 -6.75 0.72
C GLN A 98 -10.43 -6.53 -0.75
N GLN A 99 -10.72 -5.34 -1.30
CA GLN A 99 -10.34 -5.00 -2.68
C GLN A 99 -8.82 -4.98 -2.85
N ILE A 100 -8.10 -4.35 -1.92
CA ILE A 100 -6.63 -4.29 -1.92
C ILE A 100 -6.02 -5.70 -1.87
N THR A 101 -6.50 -6.57 -0.97
CA THR A 101 -5.88 -7.87 -0.73
C THR A 101 -6.32 -8.97 -1.70
N SER A 102 -7.44 -8.79 -2.40
CA SER A 102 -7.95 -9.77 -3.38
C SER A 102 -7.08 -9.96 -4.63
N THR A 103 -6.14 -9.04 -4.87
CA THR A 103 -5.28 -9.02 -6.06
C THR A 103 -4.12 -10.02 -5.98
N PHE A 104 -3.70 -10.36 -4.78
CA PHE A 104 -2.62 -11.29 -4.51
C PHE A 104 -3.28 -12.55 -3.99
N ASP A 105 -2.74 -13.73 -4.31
CA ASP A 105 -3.24 -15.01 -3.79
C ASP A 105 -2.86 -15.19 -2.28
N PHE A 106 -2.91 -14.07 -1.57
CA PHE A 106 -2.52 -13.79 -0.21
C PHE A 106 -3.56 -14.27 0.79
N GLY A 107 -4.80 -14.48 0.36
CA GLY A 107 -5.95 -14.74 1.23
C GLY A 107 -6.74 -13.47 1.55
N GLU A 108 -7.96 -13.66 2.06
CA GLU A 108 -8.89 -12.56 2.31
C GLU A 108 -8.57 -11.83 3.62
N ILE A 109 -8.52 -10.49 3.57
CA ILE A 109 -8.59 -9.60 4.74
C ILE A 109 -9.66 -8.54 4.48
N THR A 110 -10.66 -8.45 5.35
CA THR A 110 -11.76 -7.49 5.23
C THR A 110 -11.63 -6.40 6.29
N GLY A 111 -12.11 -5.19 5.97
CA GLY A 111 -12.03 -4.02 6.83
C GLY A 111 -11.81 -2.74 6.01
N LEU A 112 -11.89 -1.60 6.68
CA LEU A 112 -11.45 -0.33 6.12
C LEU A 112 -10.09 0.03 6.70
N VAL A 113 -9.23 0.68 5.92
CA VAL A 113 -7.95 1.19 6.39
C VAL A 113 -7.76 2.66 6.04
N LYS A 114 -7.01 3.35 6.89
CA LYS A 114 -6.49 4.70 6.64
C LYS A 114 -4.99 4.71 6.88
N GLY A 115 -4.34 5.76 6.41
CA GLY A 115 -2.90 5.87 6.60
C GLY A 115 -2.26 6.92 5.74
N TYR A 116 -0.93 6.82 5.64
CA TYR A 116 -0.10 7.75 4.91
C TYR A 116 1.17 7.10 4.39
N VAL A 117 1.80 7.76 3.42
CA VAL A 117 3.18 7.57 2.96
C VAL A 117 3.81 8.94 2.83
N ASN A 118 4.69 9.29 3.77
CA ASN A 118 5.35 10.60 3.81
C ASN A 118 6.76 10.50 3.23
N GLY A 119 7.17 11.56 2.53
CA GLY A 119 8.51 11.71 1.97
C GLY A 119 8.90 10.60 0.99
N LEU A 120 7.91 10.05 0.27
CA LEU A 120 8.12 9.02 -0.75
C LEU A 120 9.13 9.54 -1.76
N ARG A 121 10.14 8.73 -2.04
CA ARG A 121 11.07 8.93 -3.14
C ARG A 121 11.32 7.59 -3.82
N ILE A 122 11.02 7.55 -5.10
CA ILE A 122 11.29 6.44 -5.99
C ILE A 122 12.35 6.92 -6.97
N THR A 123 13.48 6.22 -7.05
CA THR A 123 14.52 6.47 -8.06
C THR A 123 14.69 5.21 -8.89
N ASN A 124 14.75 5.36 -10.21
CA ASN A 124 14.91 4.23 -11.12
C ASN A 124 13.90 3.09 -10.85
N TRP A 125 12.64 3.48 -10.61
CA TRP A 125 11.52 2.59 -10.29
C TRP A 125 11.65 1.76 -9.00
N LYS A 126 12.59 2.13 -8.13
CA LYS A 126 12.77 1.53 -6.80
C LYS A 126 12.49 2.54 -5.70
N PRO A 127 11.78 2.16 -4.61
CA PRO A 127 11.62 3.04 -3.45
C PRO A 127 12.95 3.19 -2.72
N ASP A 128 13.43 4.42 -2.57
CA ASP A 128 14.66 4.73 -1.83
C ASP A 128 14.37 5.18 -0.40
N ARG A 129 13.24 5.89 -0.23
CA ARG A 129 12.86 6.53 1.01
C ARG A 129 11.34 6.65 1.11
N LEU A 130 10.80 6.34 2.28
CA LEU A 130 9.43 6.63 2.68
C LEU A 130 9.26 6.47 4.19
N GLU A 131 8.20 7.06 4.72
CA GLU A 131 7.64 6.71 6.02
C GLU A 131 6.15 6.41 5.83
N ALA A 132 5.79 5.13 5.87
CA ALA A 132 4.43 4.67 5.66
C ALA A 132 3.83 4.10 6.94
N TYR A 133 2.53 4.33 7.12
CA TYR A 133 1.74 3.68 8.16
C TYR A 133 0.32 3.45 7.65
N VAL A 134 -0.20 2.25 7.90
CA VAL A 134 -1.57 1.83 7.58
C VAL A 134 -2.19 1.31 8.88
N GLU A 135 -3.42 1.70 9.18
CA GLU A 135 -4.20 1.09 10.26
C GLU A 135 -5.67 0.88 9.87
N SER A 136 -6.30 -0.13 10.48
CA SER A 136 -7.73 -0.38 10.32
C SER A 136 -8.58 0.67 11.01
N VAL A 137 -9.71 1.00 10.38
CA VAL A 137 -10.74 1.89 10.91
C VAL A 137 -11.96 1.04 11.29
N GLU A 138 -12.45 1.22 12.51
CA GLU A 138 -13.66 0.55 12.96
C GLU A 138 -14.88 1.02 12.14
N SER A 139 -15.61 0.07 11.58
CA SER A 139 -16.82 0.33 10.79
C SER A 139 -17.96 -0.55 11.25
N LYS A 140 -19.16 0.01 11.37
CA LYS A 140 -20.39 -0.75 11.64
C LYS A 140 -20.87 -1.52 10.40
N LYS A 141 -20.49 -1.07 9.19
CA LYS A 141 -20.96 -1.61 7.92
C LYS A 141 -20.07 -2.75 7.40
N ILE A 142 -18.76 -2.63 7.62
CA ILE A 142 -17.77 -3.57 7.09
C ILE A 142 -17.16 -4.33 8.25
N LYS A 143 -17.25 -5.65 8.19
CA LYS A 143 -16.64 -6.53 9.19
C LYS A 143 -15.13 -6.50 9.02
N GLN A 144 -14.41 -6.70 10.13
CA GLN A 144 -12.96 -6.86 10.15
C GLN A 144 -12.61 -8.33 10.37
N THR A 145 -12.27 -9.04 9.30
CA THR A 145 -11.91 -10.46 9.34
C THR A 145 -10.62 -10.73 8.59
N ILE A 146 -9.91 -11.77 8.99
CA ILE A 146 -8.71 -12.27 8.32
C ILE A 146 -8.81 -13.78 8.14
N SER A 147 -8.55 -14.25 6.92
CA SER A 147 -8.54 -15.67 6.59
C SER A 147 -7.28 -16.38 7.10
N GLN A 148 -7.34 -17.71 7.25
CA GLN A 148 -6.14 -18.50 7.59
C GLN A 148 -5.01 -18.32 6.59
N ARG A 149 -5.33 -18.36 5.29
CA ARG A 149 -4.36 -18.16 4.21
C ARG A 149 -3.61 -16.83 4.37
N ALA A 150 -4.32 -15.76 4.72
CA ALA A 150 -3.70 -14.46 5.00
C ALA A 150 -2.79 -14.49 6.23
N ILE A 151 -3.18 -15.18 7.31
CA ILE A 151 -2.33 -15.36 8.49
C ILE A 151 -1.03 -16.10 8.12
N ASP A 152 -1.13 -17.17 7.34
CA ASP A 152 0.01 -17.99 6.92
C ASP A 152 0.96 -17.19 6.01
N ASN A 153 0.41 -16.42 5.06
CA ASN A 153 1.19 -15.59 4.14
C ASN A 153 1.84 -14.38 4.82
N ILE A 154 1.16 -13.72 5.76
CA ILE A 154 1.80 -12.71 6.62
C ILE A 154 2.99 -13.34 7.36
N SER A 155 2.82 -14.59 7.81
CA SER A 155 3.85 -15.25 8.60
C SER A 155 5.11 -15.60 7.80
N SER A 156 4.95 -15.94 6.52
CA SER A 156 6.04 -16.37 5.64
C SER A 156 6.90 -15.21 5.10
N ILE A 157 6.33 -14.02 4.87
CA ILE A 157 7.04 -12.92 4.18
C ILE A 157 8.16 -12.28 5.03
N GLY A 158 8.04 -12.24 6.36
CA GLY A 158 8.92 -11.42 7.20
C GLY A 158 9.57 -12.11 8.42
N GLY A 159 9.43 -13.43 8.57
CA GLY A 159 9.73 -14.07 9.86
C GLY A 159 8.75 -13.64 10.96
N ILE A 160 7.51 -13.35 10.56
CA ILE A 160 6.42 -12.88 11.43
C ILE A 160 5.74 -14.15 11.99
N GLN A 161 6.23 -14.76 13.06
CA GLN A 161 5.54 -15.94 13.60
C GLN A 161 4.30 -15.55 14.42
N GLY A 162 3.12 -15.53 13.80
CA GLY A 162 1.87 -15.46 14.57
C GLY A 162 1.85 -16.52 15.68
N ALA A 163 1.62 -16.12 16.93
CA ALA A 163 1.38 -17.07 18.01
C ALA A 163 -0.06 -17.59 17.85
N VAL A 164 -0.27 -18.46 16.85
CA VAL A 164 -1.58 -19.04 16.57
C VAL A 164 -1.60 -20.46 17.11
N SER A 165 -2.55 -20.74 17.99
CA SER A 165 -2.81 -22.11 18.42
C SER A 165 -3.27 -22.93 17.21
N ARG A 166 -2.40 -23.85 16.73
CA ARG A 166 -2.70 -24.77 15.62
C ARG A 166 -4.02 -25.54 15.79
N SER A 167 -4.52 -25.65 17.01
CA SER A 167 -5.78 -26.32 17.36
C SER A 167 -7.04 -25.62 16.82
N PHE A 168 -7.04 -24.29 16.69
CA PHE A 168 -8.22 -23.52 16.24
C PHE A 168 -8.34 -23.40 14.72
N LEU A 169 -7.24 -23.60 13.99
CA LEU A 169 -7.19 -23.53 12.52
C LEU A 169 -7.98 -24.67 11.82
N ARG A 170 -8.48 -25.66 12.54
CA ARG A 170 -9.28 -26.74 11.93
C ARG A 170 -10.78 -26.46 11.92
N PHE A 171 -11.24 -25.39 12.58
CA PHE A 171 -12.66 -25.16 12.84
C PHE A 171 -13.21 -23.83 12.27
N PHE A 172 -12.36 -22.92 11.77
CA PHE A 172 -12.78 -21.57 11.36
C PHE A 172 -12.02 -21.06 10.15
N ASP A 173 -12.70 -20.77 9.03
CA ASP A 173 -12.04 -20.27 7.81
C ASP A 173 -11.52 -18.82 7.96
N SER A 174 -12.12 -18.03 8.85
CA SER A 174 -11.74 -16.63 9.11
C SER A 174 -11.89 -16.24 10.58
N PHE A 175 -11.11 -15.24 10.99
CA PHE A 175 -11.03 -14.74 12.36
C PHE A 175 -11.34 -13.25 12.41
N LYS A 176 -12.08 -12.82 13.44
CA LYS A 176 -12.32 -11.39 13.66
C LYS A 176 -11.10 -10.73 14.29
N TYR A 177 -10.79 -9.52 13.85
CA TYR A 177 -9.77 -8.68 14.48
C TYR A 177 -10.36 -7.34 14.92
N LYS A 178 -9.81 -6.80 16.00
CA LYS A 178 -10.19 -5.50 16.56
C LYS A 178 -9.45 -4.38 15.87
N ARG A 179 -8.14 -4.53 15.71
CA ARG A 179 -7.26 -3.55 15.07
C ARG A 179 -6.19 -4.26 14.25
N LEU A 180 -5.83 -3.65 13.14
CA LEU A 180 -4.67 -3.97 12.32
C LEU A 180 -3.85 -2.70 12.15
N GLY A 181 -2.53 -2.79 12.22
CA GLY A 181 -1.65 -1.65 12.01
C GLY A 181 -0.24 -2.09 11.66
N ILE A 182 0.31 -1.51 10.60
CA ILE A 182 1.66 -1.78 10.11
C ILE A 182 2.30 -0.49 9.60
N GLY A 183 3.57 -0.29 9.91
CA GLY A 183 4.35 0.82 9.39
C GLY A 183 5.73 0.41 8.94
N CYS A 184 6.32 1.24 8.08
CA CYS A 184 7.65 1.08 7.53
C CYS A 184 8.32 2.44 7.38
N LYS A 185 9.49 2.61 8.00
CA LYS A 185 10.38 3.74 7.71
C LYS A 185 11.57 3.24 6.91
N LEU A 186 11.56 3.48 5.61
CA LEU A 186 12.58 3.02 4.68
C LEU A 186 13.73 4.02 4.60
N ARG A 187 14.94 3.55 4.91
CA ARG A 187 16.21 4.27 4.72
C ARG A 187 17.30 3.28 4.36
N ASN A 188 18.09 3.59 3.33
CA ASN A 188 19.25 2.79 2.91
C ASN A 188 18.89 1.29 2.71
N SER A 189 17.80 1.02 2.00
CA SER A 189 17.26 -0.33 1.76
C SER A 189 16.80 -1.11 3.00
N ILE A 190 16.82 -0.50 4.18
CA ILE A 190 16.29 -1.08 5.41
C ILE A 190 14.97 -0.41 5.76
N CYS A 191 13.94 -1.22 5.88
CA CYS A 191 12.66 -0.82 6.43
C CYS A 191 12.66 -1.06 7.95
N GLU A 192 12.59 0.01 8.73
CA GLU A 192 12.28 -0.06 10.17
C GLU A 192 10.77 -0.24 10.33
N MET A 193 10.36 -1.46 10.69
CA MET A 193 8.99 -1.86 10.85
C MET A 193 8.40 -1.38 12.17
N THR A 194 7.13 -0.99 12.13
CA THR A 194 6.31 -0.68 13.30
C THR A 194 4.93 -1.34 13.17
N GLY A 195 4.15 -1.30 14.26
CA GLY A 195 2.76 -1.75 14.26
C GLY A 195 1.94 -0.99 15.30
N LEU A 196 0.81 -1.56 15.70
CA LEU A 196 -0.17 -0.95 16.61
C LEU A 196 0.44 -0.52 17.95
N LYS A 197 1.33 -1.34 18.50
CA LYS A 197 2.07 -1.09 19.75
C LYS A 197 3.27 -2.04 19.87
N LYS A 198 4.27 -1.65 20.64
CA LYS A 198 5.39 -2.54 21.03
C LYS A 198 4.91 -3.64 21.96
N SER A 199 5.57 -4.80 21.92
CA SER A 199 5.36 -5.85 22.92
C SER A 199 5.94 -5.40 24.27
N LYS A 200 5.26 -5.74 25.37
CA LYS A 200 5.76 -5.47 26.73
C LYS A 200 6.93 -6.37 27.14
N THR A 201 7.10 -7.49 26.44
CA THR A 201 8.07 -8.54 26.81
C THR A 201 9.33 -8.56 25.96
N ASP A 202 9.32 -7.87 24.81
CA ASP A 202 10.42 -7.88 23.84
C ASP A 202 10.32 -6.65 22.93
N ASP A 203 11.30 -5.76 23.00
CA ASP A 203 11.33 -4.51 22.24
C ASP A 203 11.48 -4.72 20.72
N ASN A 204 11.90 -5.92 20.28
CA ASN A 204 11.96 -6.29 18.87
C ASN A 204 10.62 -6.79 18.33
N ARG A 205 9.61 -6.94 19.20
CA ARG A 205 8.28 -7.41 18.83
C ARG A 205 7.25 -6.29 18.86
N TYR A 206 6.32 -6.34 17.93
CA TYR A 206 5.24 -5.36 17.83
C TYR A 206 3.95 -6.05 17.36
N TYR A 207 2.81 -5.53 17.80
CA TYR A 207 1.50 -6.06 17.39
C TYR A 207 1.15 -5.54 15.99
N LEU A 208 0.92 -6.46 15.07
CA LEU A 208 0.39 -6.17 13.74
C LEU A 208 -1.13 -6.25 13.75
N ILE A 209 -1.67 -7.29 14.39
CA ILE A 209 -3.10 -7.53 14.50
C ILE A 209 -3.44 -7.83 15.96
N GLU A 210 -4.44 -7.12 16.49
CA GLU A 210 -5.10 -7.43 17.75
C GLU A 210 -6.41 -8.16 17.46
N GLY A 211 -6.54 -9.38 17.97
CA GLY A 211 -7.74 -10.20 17.78
C GLY A 211 -8.97 -9.65 18.48
N SER A 212 -10.16 -10.08 18.05
CA SER A 212 -11.44 -9.75 18.67
C SER A 212 -12.30 -11.00 18.87
N GLY A 213 -12.97 -11.10 20.02
CA GLY A 213 -13.91 -12.19 20.32
C GLY A 213 -13.22 -13.54 20.63
N ILE A 214 -13.92 -14.64 20.37
CA ILE A 214 -13.42 -16.00 20.59
C ILE A 214 -13.65 -16.83 19.31
N PRO A 215 -12.59 -17.42 18.71
CA PRO A 215 -11.17 -17.25 19.08
C PRO A 215 -10.60 -15.91 18.58
N ALA A 216 -9.95 -15.15 19.48
CA ALA A 216 -9.13 -14.00 19.10
C ALA A 216 -7.72 -14.44 18.75
N ILE A 217 -7.21 -13.98 17.61
CA ILE A 217 -5.82 -14.22 17.19
C ILE A 217 -5.05 -12.90 17.21
N ASN A 218 -3.90 -12.90 17.89
CA ASN A 218 -2.94 -11.80 17.84
C ASN A 218 -1.78 -12.17 16.91
N ILE A 219 -1.46 -11.28 15.98
CA ILE A 219 -0.29 -11.43 15.10
C ILE A 219 0.75 -10.42 15.52
N LEU A 220 1.98 -10.90 15.75
CA LEU A 220 3.12 -10.09 16.13
C LEU A 220 4.18 -10.12 15.03
N GLY A 221 4.82 -8.99 14.76
CA GLY A 221 6.09 -8.94 14.04
C GLY A 221 7.25 -9.24 14.99
N PHE A 222 8.33 -9.84 14.44
CA PHE A 222 9.51 -10.26 15.21
C PHE A 222 10.82 -9.68 14.66
N ARG A 223 10.75 -8.94 13.56
CA ARG A 223 11.90 -8.27 12.96
C ARG A 223 11.58 -6.80 12.79
N LYS A 224 12.26 -5.98 13.58
CA LYS A 224 12.15 -4.52 13.50
C LYS A 224 12.83 -3.97 12.24
N PHE A 225 13.88 -4.62 11.75
CA PHE A 225 14.61 -4.20 10.55
C PHE A 225 14.52 -5.27 9.49
N ILE A 226 13.99 -4.90 8.33
CA ILE A 226 13.80 -5.80 7.19
C ILE A 226 14.53 -5.21 5.99
N ASP A 227 15.27 -6.04 5.27
CA ASP A 227 15.80 -5.68 3.95
C ASP A 227 14.64 -5.55 2.97
N TRP A 228 14.49 -4.35 2.41
CA TRP A 228 13.35 -3.98 1.57
C TRP A 228 13.33 -4.74 0.25
N GLU A 229 14.49 -4.97 -0.37
CA GLU A 229 14.53 -5.70 -1.64
C GLU A 229 14.18 -7.17 -1.42
N VAL A 230 14.67 -7.78 -0.34
CA VAL A 230 14.31 -9.15 0.04
C VAL A 230 12.82 -9.25 0.37
N PHE A 231 12.25 -8.25 1.03
CA PHE A 231 10.81 -8.22 1.34
C PHE A 231 9.96 -8.17 0.08
N LEU A 232 10.29 -7.27 -0.86
CA LEU A 232 9.56 -7.15 -2.12
C LEU A 232 9.67 -8.42 -2.96
N ASP A 233 10.86 -9.01 -3.07
CA ASP A 233 11.07 -10.26 -3.80
C ASP A 233 10.19 -11.39 -3.24
N ARG A 234 10.06 -11.50 -1.91
CA ARG A 234 9.18 -12.48 -1.26
C ARG A 234 7.71 -12.19 -1.49
N LEU A 235 7.29 -10.93 -1.40
CA LEU A 235 5.91 -10.53 -1.59
C LEU A 235 5.44 -10.81 -3.02
N LEU A 236 6.30 -10.54 -4.02
CA LEU A 236 5.98 -10.79 -5.43
C LEU A 236 6.05 -12.29 -5.78
N LYS A 237 6.96 -13.06 -5.17
CA LYS A 237 7.06 -14.51 -5.38
C LYS A 237 5.97 -15.31 -4.67
N ALA A 238 5.31 -14.76 -3.65
CA ALA A 238 4.15 -15.39 -3.03
C ALA A 238 2.94 -15.57 -3.99
N ASN A 239 3.03 -15.01 -5.21
CA ASN A 239 2.10 -15.24 -6.33
C ASN A 239 2.46 -16.45 -7.22
N TYR A 240 3.41 -17.30 -6.83
CA TYR A 240 3.72 -18.58 -7.51
C TYR A 240 3.78 -19.76 -6.52
#